data_AF-A0A5D0SER8-F1
#
_entry.id   AF-A0A5D0SER8-F1
#
_cell.length_a   1.000
_cell.length_b   1.000
_cell.length_c   1.000
_cell.angle_alpha   90.00
_cell.angle_beta   90.00
_cell.angle_gamma   90.00
#
_symmetry.space_group_name_H-M   'P 1'
#
loop_
_entity.id
_entity.type
_entity.pdbx_description
1 polymer ?
#
loop_
_entity_poly.entity_id
_entity_poly.type
_entity_poly.pdbx_seq_one_letter_code
_entity_poly.pdbx_strand_id
1 'polypeptide(L)'
;IGWDHDSVGLFQQRPSSGWGTVRELMRPAFAAEAFYLALLKVPGWQDMALTYAAQSVQISGFPEAYAQHEQRATTVVNALT
;
A
#
# COMPACT_ATOMS: atom_id res chain seq x y z
N ILE A 1 17.76 -0.39 -7.68
CA ILE A 1 16.79 -1.50 -7.53
C ILE A 1 16.74 -1.81 -6.04
N GLY A 2 15.57 -1.64 -5.41
CA GLY A 2 15.41 -1.68 -3.95
C GLY A 2 15.85 -3.01 -3.36
N TRP A 3 16.64 -2.96 -2.30
CA TRP A 3 17.09 -4.12 -1.56
C TRP A 3 16.75 -3.90 -0.09
N ASP A 4 15.46 -4.07 0.20
CA ASP A 4 15.06 -4.73 1.43
C ASP A 4 14.37 -6.04 1.00
N HIS A 5 15.12 -7.14 1.10
CA HIS A 5 14.62 -8.51 1.02
C HIS A 5 13.55 -8.76 -0.09
N ASP A 6 13.83 -8.40 -1.35
CA ASP A 6 12.96 -8.58 -2.54
C ASP A 6 11.75 -7.65 -2.73
N SER A 7 11.55 -6.64 -1.86
CA SER A 7 10.55 -5.59 -2.08
C SER A 7 10.88 -4.70 -3.29
N VAL A 8 9.88 -4.44 -4.15
CA VAL A 8 10.04 -3.64 -5.37
C VAL A 8 8.89 -2.66 -5.62
N GLY A 9 9.13 -1.68 -6.50
CA GLY A 9 8.09 -0.75 -6.97
C GLY A 9 7.62 0.26 -5.92
N LEU A 10 6.59 1.02 -6.29
CA LEU A 10 6.05 2.13 -5.48
C LEU A 10 5.50 1.68 -4.12
N PHE A 11 4.89 0.50 -4.07
CA PHE A 11 4.24 -0.06 -2.88
C PHE A 11 5.16 -0.96 -2.05
N GLN A 12 6.44 -1.12 -2.44
CA GLN A 12 7.43 -2.00 -1.79
C GLN A 12 6.93 -3.44 -1.56
N GLN A 13 6.10 -3.94 -2.48
CA GLN A 13 5.51 -5.27 -2.44
C GLN A 13 6.54 -6.34 -2.83
N ARG A 14 6.36 -7.56 -2.31
CA ARG A 14 7.28 -8.68 -2.49
C ARG A 14 6.73 -9.75 -3.42
N PRO A 15 7.41 -10.07 -4.53
CA PRO A 15 7.08 -11.23 -5.35
C PRO A 15 7.06 -12.53 -4.54
N SER A 16 8.03 -12.71 -3.64
CA SER A 16 8.13 -13.88 -2.77
C SER A 16 6.90 -14.09 -1.88
N SER A 17 6.17 -13.02 -1.54
CA SER A 17 4.95 -13.07 -0.71
C SER A 17 3.66 -13.15 -1.55
N GLY A 18 3.76 -13.37 -2.87
CA GLY A 18 2.62 -13.62 -3.74
C GLY A 18 1.92 -12.37 -4.28
N TRP A 19 2.54 -11.20 -4.18
CA TRP A 19 1.95 -9.95 -4.70
C TRP A 19 1.94 -9.85 -6.23
N GLY A 20 2.75 -10.65 -6.92
CA GLY A 20 2.90 -10.65 -8.38
C GLY A 20 4.37 -10.78 -8.81
N THR A 21 4.63 -10.78 -10.11
CA THR A 21 6.00 -10.80 -10.63
C THR A 21 6.68 -9.43 -10.49
N VAL A 22 8.02 -9.38 -10.48
CA VAL A 22 8.76 -8.11 -10.46
C VAL A 22 8.30 -7.14 -11.56
N ARG A 23 8.02 -7.65 -12.77
CA ARG A 23 7.56 -6.83 -13.89
C ARG A 23 6.19 -6.19 -13.61
N GLU A 24 5.29 -6.93 -12.99
CA GLU A 24 3.97 -6.43 -12.62
C GLU A 24 4.06 -5.40 -11.49
N LEU A 25 4.84 -5.69 -10.45
CA LEU A 25 5.01 -4.79 -9.29
C LEU A 25 5.73 -3.48 -9.62
N MET A 26 6.51 -3.44 -10.71
CA MET A 26 7.09 -2.19 -11.22
C MET A 26 6.09 -1.30 -11.97
N ARG A 27 4.87 -1.79 -12.26
CA ARG A 27 3.79 -1.01 -12.88
C ARG A 27 2.91 -0.43 -11.77
N PRO A 28 2.89 0.90 -11.54
CA PRO A 28 2.16 1.50 -10.41
C PRO A 28 0.66 1.14 -10.38
N ALA A 29 0.00 1.09 -11.55
CA ALA A 29 -1.41 0.71 -11.64
C ALA A 29 -1.67 -0.71 -11.15
N PHE A 30 -0.82 -1.68 -11.51
CA PHE A 30 -0.96 -3.06 -11.05
C PHE A 30 -0.71 -3.18 -9.55
N ALA A 31 0.37 -2.55 -9.06
CA ALA A 31 0.72 -2.58 -7.65
C ALA A 31 -0.39 -1.96 -6.77
N ALA A 32 -0.99 -0.85 -7.23
CA ALA A 32 -2.12 -0.21 -6.57
C ALA A 32 -3.37 -1.10 -6.59
N GLU A 33 -3.72 -1.69 -7.73
CA GLU A 33 -4.84 -2.61 -7.85
C GLU A 33 -4.69 -3.80 -6.88
N ALA A 34 -3.51 -4.43 -6.85
CA ALA A 34 -3.24 -5.53 -5.91
C ALA A 34 -3.41 -5.10 -4.45
N PHE A 35 -2.95 -3.90 -4.08
CA PHE A 35 -3.15 -3.33 -2.74
C PHE A 35 -4.64 -3.17 -2.41
N TYR A 36 -5.43 -2.58 -3.30
CA TYR A 36 -6.87 -2.38 -3.05
C TYR A 36 -7.64 -3.71 -3.01
N LEU A 37 -7.28 -4.68 -3.85
CA LEU A 37 -7.87 -6.03 -3.80
C LEU A 37 -7.56 -6.75 -2.49
N ALA A 38 -6.38 -6.52 -1.90
CA ALA A 38 -6.05 -7.01 -0.56
C ALA A 38 -6.86 -6.27 0.53
N LEU A 39 -6.98 -4.95 0.42
CA LEU A 39 -7.77 -4.13 1.36
C LEU A 39 -9.24 -4.55 1.41
N LEU A 40 -9.85 -4.83 0.25
CA LEU A 40 -11.24 -5.29 0.18
C LEU A 40 -11.51 -6.60 0.93
N LYS A 41 -10.47 -7.38 1.24
CA LYS A 41 -10.57 -8.62 2.02
C LYS A 41 -10.47 -8.39 3.53
N VAL A 42 -10.14 -7.18 3.98
CA VAL A 42 -10.02 -6.82 5.40
C VAL A 42 -11.40 -6.44 5.94
N PRO A 43 -12.00 -7.21 6.87
CA PRO A 43 -13.32 -6.88 7.41
C PRO A 43 -13.31 -5.54 8.14
N GLY A 44 -14.31 -4.69 7.88
CA GLY A 44 -14.48 -3.41 8.56
C GLY A 44 -13.45 -2.34 8.19
N TRP A 45 -12.67 -2.51 7.12
CA TRP A 45 -11.63 -1.56 6.72
C TRP A 45 -12.13 -0.12 6.50
N GLN A 46 -13.40 0.04 6.14
CA GLN A 46 -14.03 1.34 5.89
C GLN A 46 -14.19 2.18 7.16
N ASP A 47 -14.29 1.53 8.32
CA ASP A 47 -14.44 2.18 9.62
C ASP A 47 -13.09 2.37 10.33
N MET A 48 -12.00 1.88 9.73
CA MET A 48 -10.65 2.03 10.27
C MET A 48 -10.08 3.42 9.91
N ALA A 49 -9.20 3.94 10.77
CA ALA A 49 -8.35 5.04 10.34
C ALA A 49 -7.49 4.60 9.13
N LEU A 50 -7.21 5.52 8.22
CA LEU A 50 -6.49 5.25 6.96
C LEU A 50 -5.18 4.48 7.21
N THR A 51 -4.45 4.86 8.26
CA THR A 51 -3.18 4.26 8.65
C THR A 51 -3.33 2.80 9.07
N TYR A 52 -4.34 2.49 9.88
CA TYR A 52 -4.66 1.12 10.29
C TYR A 52 -5.15 0.28 9.11
N ALA A 53 -5.98 0.84 8.24
CA ALA A 53 -6.41 0.17 7.01
C ALA A 53 -5.21 -0.20 6.13
N ALA A 54 -4.30 0.76 5.86
CA ALA A 54 -3.10 0.50 5.07
C ALA A 54 -2.15 -0.49 5.74
N GLN A 55 -1.97 -0.38 7.06
CA GLN A 55 -1.13 -1.29 7.85
C GLN A 55 -1.69 -2.72 7.86
N SER A 56 -3.02 -2.90 7.88
CA SER A 56 -3.65 -4.22 7.83
C SER A 56 -3.34 -4.98 6.54
N VAL A 57 -3.03 -4.26 5.47
CA VAL A 57 -2.65 -4.81 4.16
C VAL A 57 -1.15 -5.03 4.05
N GLN A 58 -0.36 -4.03 4.41
CA GLN A 58 1.10 -4.02 4.18
C GLN A 58 1.89 -4.69 5.30
N ILE A 59 1.34 -4.76 6.51
CA ILE A 59 1.94 -5.40 7.69
C ILE A 59 3.39 -4.94 7.88
N SER A 60 3.61 -3.62 7.87
CA SER A 60 4.94 -3.05 8.02
C SER A 60 5.43 -3.14 9.48
N GLY A 61 6.75 -3.05 9.69
CA GLY A 61 7.31 -2.92 11.05
C GLY A 61 7.02 -1.59 11.75
N PHE A 62 6.41 -0.62 11.05
CA PHE A 62 6.17 0.74 11.54
C PHE A 62 4.74 1.21 11.23
N PRO A 63 3.72 0.73 11.98
CA PRO A 63 2.31 1.04 11.73
C PRO A 63 1.99 2.54 11.59
N GLU A 64 2.63 3.38 12.40
CA GLU A 64 2.40 4.83 12.44
C GLU A 64 3.10 5.61 11.33
N ALA A 65 3.99 4.97 10.56
CA ALA A 65 4.74 5.64 9.49
C ALA A 65 3.84 6.12 8.33
N TYR A 66 2.60 5.65 8.25
CA TYR A 66 1.61 6.16 7.32
C TYR A 66 1.00 7.50 7.78
N ALA A 67 0.88 7.73 9.10
CA ALA A 67 0.18 8.89 9.66
C ALA A 67 0.82 10.22 9.24
N GLN A 68 2.16 10.26 9.16
CA GLN A 68 2.92 11.43 8.74
C GLN A 68 2.60 11.93 7.31
N HIS A 69 1.95 11.11 6.49
CA HIS A 69 1.63 11.43 5.10
C HIS A 69 0.15 11.70 4.86
N GLU A 70 -0.73 11.36 5.81
CA GLU A 70 -2.18 11.41 5.64
C GLU A 70 -2.67 12.81 5.25
N GLN A 71 -2.29 13.86 5.99
CA GLN A 71 -2.73 15.22 5.71
C GLN A 71 -2.32 15.69 4.29
N ARG A 72 -1.12 15.32 3.85
CA ARG A 72 -0.60 15.68 2.53
C ARG A 72 -1.36 14.95 1.43
N ALA A 73 -1.63 13.66 1.62
CA ALA A 73 -2.43 12.86 0.70
C ALA A 73 -3.85 13.41 0.57
N THR A 74 -4.51 13.74 1.69
CA THR A 74 -5.85 14.35 1.70
C THR A 74 -5.88 15.67 0.93
N THR A 75 -4.85 16.50 1.08
CA THR A 75 -4.76 17.77 0.33
C THR A 75 -4.69 17.54 -1.17
N VAL A 76 -3.92 16.54 -1.63
CA VAL A 76 -3.82 16.20 -3.05
C VAL A 76 -5.14 15.64 -3.57
N VAL A 77 -5.78 14.72 -2.84
CA VAL A 77 -7.07 14.12 -3.25
C VAL A 77 -8.13 15.21 -3.39
N ASN A 78 -8.26 16.10 -2.40
CA ASN A 78 -9.24 17.19 -2.43
C ASN A 78 -9.00 18.19 -3.57
N ALA A 79 -7.78 18.29 -4.10
CA ALA A 79 -7.48 19.15 -5.25
C ALA A 79 -7.84 18.50 -6.60
N LEU A 80 -8.12 17.19 -6.61
CA LEU A 80 -8.42 16.40 -7.81
C LEU A 80 -9.91 16.03 -7.94
N THR A 81 -10.73 16.34 -6.94
CA THR A 81 -12.18 16.08 -6.87
C THR A 81 -12.96 17.36 -6.73
#